data_AF-A6GWL7-F1
#
_entry.id   AF-A6GWL7-F1
#
_cell.length_a   1.000
_cell.length_b   1.000
_cell.length_c   1.000
_cell.angle_alpha   90.00
_cell.angle_beta   90.00
_cell.angle_gamma   90.00
#
_symmetry.space_group_name_H-M   'P 1'
#
loop_
_entity.id
_entity.type
_entity.pdbx_description
1 polymer ?
#
loop_
_entity_poly.entity_id
_entity_poly.type
_entity_poly.pdbx_seq_one_letter_code
_entity_poly.pdbx_strand_id
1 'polypeptide(L)'
;MYTFSSKLKNLSFILMLLGALGIGYGFFTAPKNTQDVEAILASSHGEHHEVSAHELKATHVDVAHATSVVKNSVALNENHLDSVSKMATEKHIVSKEKVSLTDAHVEHEEHVAHVLGQLQNKPWAALYVAALFFMLISLGVLAFYAIQHAAQAGWSPVLFRVMEAITSYLVPGAIIVYVLLVLSGLHFNHLFIWMNEGVTELGNENYDEIIAGKSGYLNVPFFLIRAAIFMGGWILYRNYTRKNALALDETNDVTYYKKNFKASAGFLAFFLVSESMMSWDWIMSVDPHWYSTLFGWYVFASFFVSGITVIALITLYLKSKGYLENVNNSHFHDLAKFMFGISVFWTYLWFSQFMLMWYANIPEEVTYFKFRIEHYNLPFFGMVAMNFVFPILILINTDFKRVPWIISMAGVVILCGHYLDFHNMIYPASVGDQWFIGISEISSILFFVGLFIFVVFTTLAKQPLLPKGNPLIEESKHFHY
;
A
#
# COMPACT_ATOMS: atom_id res chain seq x y z
N MET A 1 -27.75 22.45 -1.42
CA MET A 1 -26.59 22.12 -2.27
C MET A 1 -25.32 22.33 -1.44
N TYR A 2 -24.30 21.47 -1.56
CA TYR A 2 -23.05 21.68 -0.81
C TYR A 2 -22.30 22.89 -1.36
N THR A 3 -21.74 23.72 -0.47
CA THR A 3 -20.90 24.85 -0.85
C THR A 3 -19.47 24.55 -0.43
N PHE A 4 -18.55 24.51 -1.39
CA PHE A 4 -17.15 24.26 -1.09
C PHE A 4 -16.57 25.42 -0.28
N SER A 5 -16.27 25.17 1.00
CA SER A 5 -15.68 26.16 1.89
C SER A 5 -14.37 26.73 1.32
N SER A 6 -14.26 28.06 1.28
CA SER A 6 -13.03 28.76 0.87
C SER A 6 -11.83 28.36 1.73
N LYS A 7 -12.05 28.10 3.03
CA LYS A 7 -11.00 27.62 3.94
C LYS A 7 -10.48 26.24 3.55
N LEU A 8 -11.39 25.30 3.25
CA LEU A 8 -11.00 23.93 2.86
C LEU A 8 -10.34 23.90 1.48
N LYS A 9 -10.82 24.75 0.55
CA LYS A 9 -10.18 24.93 -0.76
C LYS A 9 -8.76 25.48 -0.62
N ASN A 10 -8.56 26.52 0.18
CA ASN A 10 -7.22 27.07 0.42
C ASN A 10 -6.30 26.06 1.12
N LEU A 11 -6.81 25.32 2.11
CA LEU A 11 -6.06 24.23 2.74
C LEU A 11 -5.61 23.18 1.72
N SER A 12 -6.50 22.78 0.81
CA SER A 12 -6.14 21.81 -0.24
C SER A 12 -5.02 22.30 -1.15
N PHE A 13 -5.00 23.60 -1.51
CA PHE A 13 -3.92 24.19 -2.29
C PHE A 13 -2.61 24.29 -1.51
N ILE A 14 -2.66 24.65 -0.22
CA ILE A 14 -1.48 24.69 0.65
C ILE A 14 -0.85 23.30 0.77
N LEU A 15 -1.67 22.27 1.00
CA LEU A 15 -1.21 20.88 1.09
C LEU A 15 -0.58 20.40 -0.22
N MET A 16 -1.20 20.71 -1.37
CA MET A 16 -0.61 20.39 -2.68
C MET A 16 0.70 21.14 -2.92
N LEU A 17 0.78 22.43 -2.57
CA LEU A 17 2.00 23.23 -2.79
C LEU A 17 3.15 22.74 -1.91
N LEU A 18 2.92 22.60 -0.60
CA LEU A 18 3.93 22.11 0.34
C LEU A 18 4.37 20.69 -0.01
N GLY A 19 3.41 19.82 -0.35
CA GLY A 19 3.70 18.47 -0.81
C GLY A 19 4.54 18.45 -2.08
N ALA A 20 4.20 19.24 -3.10
CA ALA A 20 4.97 19.32 -4.34
C ALA A 20 6.39 19.84 -4.13
N LEU A 21 6.57 20.88 -3.29
CA LEU A 21 7.89 21.40 -2.94
C LEU A 21 8.74 20.35 -2.21
N GLY A 22 8.15 19.63 -1.26
CA GLY A 22 8.84 18.59 -0.51
C GLY A 22 9.16 17.34 -1.35
N ILE A 23 8.30 16.97 -2.31
CA ILE A 23 8.60 15.93 -3.31
C ILE A 23 9.80 16.37 -4.16
N GLY A 24 9.79 17.60 -4.68
CA GLY A 24 10.91 18.15 -5.44
C GLY A 24 12.21 18.20 -4.64
N TYR A 25 12.13 18.55 -3.35
CA TYR A 25 13.27 18.48 -2.43
C TYR A 25 13.79 17.04 -2.25
N GLY A 26 12.90 16.05 -2.12
CA GLY A 26 13.27 14.64 -2.03
C GLY A 26 14.05 14.16 -3.26
N PHE A 27 13.63 14.54 -4.47
CA PHE A 27 14.37 14.25 -5.68
C PHE A 27 15.69 15.04 -5.80
N PHE A 28 15.72 16.27 -5.31
CA PHE A 28 16.93 17.09 -5.35
C PHE A 28 18.05 16.60 -4.41
N THR A 29 17.65 16.03 -3.26
CA THR A 29 18.57 15.54 -2.22
C THR A 29 18.96 14.08 -2.36
N ALA A 30 18.33 13.33 -3.26
CA ALA A 30 18.74 11.97 -3.57
C ALA A 30 20.19 11.93 -4.07
N PRO A 31 21.02 10.97 -3.60
CA PRO A 31 22.41 10.87 -3.98
C PRO A 31 22.56 10.63 -5.48
N LYS A 32 23.53 11.30 -6.11
CA LYS A 32 23.72 11.26 -7.57
C LYS A 32 24.84 10.34 -7.98
N ASN A 33 25.78 10.10 -7.08
CA ASN A 33 26.96 9.27 -7.33
C ASN A 33 27.34 8.49 -6.06
N THR A 34 28.29 7.57 -6.21
CA THR A 34 28.80 6.73 -5.12
C THR A 34 29.53 7.53 -4.03
N GLN A 35 30.14 8.67 -4.38
CA GLN A 35 30.81 9.55 -3.41
C GLN A 35 29.82 10.18 -2.41
N ASP A 36 28.63 10.56 -2.88
CA ASP A 36 27.55 11.07 -2.01
C ASP A 36 27.13 9.97 -1.01
N VAL A 37 27.08 8.71 -1.45
CA VAL A 37 26.72 7.56 -0.61
C VAL A 37 27.80 7.27 0.42
N GLU A 38 29.07 7.28 0.03
CA GLU A 38 30.19 7.13 0.96
C GLU A 38 30.16 8.19 2.07
N ALA A 39 29.84 9.46 1.73
CA ALA A 39 29.69 10.52 2.71
C ALA A 39 28.50 10.28 3.67
N ILE A 40 27.38 9.76 3.16
CA ILE A 40 26.21 9.39 3.97
C ILE A 40 26.55 8.22 4.92
N LEU A 41 27.21 7.17 4.42
CA LEU A 41 27.62 6.03 5.23
C LEU A 41 28.65 6.44 6.30
N ALA A 42 29.63 7.28 5.95
CA ALA A 42 30.64 7.79 6.88
C ALA A 42 30.04 8.64 8.01
N SER A 43 29.05 9.49 7.71
CA SER A 43 28.35 10.29 8.73
C SER A 43 27.48 9.43 9.65
N SER A 44 26.86 8.38 9.11
CA SER A 44 26.04 7.42 9.87
C SER A 44 26.87 6.60 10.87
N HIS A 45 28.12 6.26 10.53
CA HIS A 45 29.05 5.58 11.43
C HIS A 45 29.70 6.50 12.48
N GLY A 46 29.67 7.82 12.27
CA GLY A 46 30.21 8.82 13.20
C GLY A 46 29.36 9.06 14.46
N GLU A 47 28.03 8.85 14.38
CA GLU A 47 27.12 9.10 15.51
C GLU A 47 27.08 7.97 16.55
N HIS A 48 27.65 6.79 16.26
CA HIS A 48 27.68 5.65 17.19
C HIS A 48 28.93 5.58 18.09
N HIS A 49 29.86 6.54 18.01
CA HIS A 49 31.10 6.53 18.80
C HIS A 49 31.15 7.52 19.98
N GLU A 50 30.06 8.21 20.32
CA GLU A 50 30.00 9.09 21.50
C GLU A 50 29.04 8.58 22.58
N VAL A 51 29.19 7.34 23.07
CA VAL A 51 28.69 6.99 24.42
C VAL A 51 29.63 6.00 25.12
N SER A 52 30.22 6.49 26.22
CA SER A 52 30.83 5.78 27.36
C SER A 52 32.19 5.10 27.18
N ALA A 53 33.25 5.89 27.28
CA ALA A 53 34.46 5.44 27.96
C ALA A 53 34.21 5.45 29.48
N HIS A 54 33.82 4.31 30.03
CA HIS A 54 33.97 4.05 31.46
C HIS A 54 34.77 2.78 31.68
N GLU A 55 35.88 2.96 32.41
CA GLU A 55 36.87 1.96 32.79
C GLU A 55 36.26 0.66 33.31
N LEU A 56 36.71 -0.47 32.79
CA LEU A 56 36.64 -1.76 33.47
C LEU A 56 38.03 -2.40 33.48
N LYS A 57 38.62 -2.37 34.69
CA LYS A 57 39.86 -3.05 35.05
C LYS A 57 39.74 -4.56 34.83
N ALA A 58 40.80 -5.12 34.27
CA ALA A 58 41.02 -6.54 34.09
C ALA A 58 40.87 -7.34 35.39
N THR A 59 40.16 -8.46 35.32
CA THR A 59 40.33 -9.58 36.24
C THR A 59 40.30 -10.88 35.44
N HIS A 60 41.46 -11.54 35.39
CA HIS A 60 41.64 -12.90 34.89
C HIS A 60 40.98 -13.90 35.84
N VAL A 61 40.18 -14.83 35.32
CA VAL A 61 40.01 -16.16 35.91
C VAL A 61 39.84 -17.18 34.77
N ASP A 62 40.74 -18.15 34.74
CA ASP A 62 40.73 -19.35 33.89
C ASP A 62 39.48 -20.23 34.11
N VAL A 63 39.15 -21.09 33.13
CA VAL A 63 38.98 -22.56 33.31
C VAL A 63 38.43 -23.23 32.03
N ALA A 64 39.30 -24.08 31.47
CA ALA A 64 39.13 -25.43 30.89
C ALA A 64 38.08 -25.77 29.81
N HIS A 65 38.64 -26.38 28.76
CA HIS A 65 38.04 -27.25 27.74
C HIS A 65 37.22 -28.43 28.29
N ALA A 66 36.18 -28.82 27.55
CA ALA A 66 35.80 -30.23 27.37
C ALA A 66 35.23 -30.48 25.97
N THR A 67 35.89 -31.36 25.22
CA THR A 67 35.52 -31.89 23.91
C THR A 67 34.79 -33.23 24.08
N SER A 68 33.74 -33.49 23.31
CA SER A 68 33.32 -34.87 23.00
C SER A 68 32.68 -34.97 21.61
N VAL A 69 33.23 -35.91 20.84
CA VAL A 69 32.98 -36.31 19.45
C VAL A 69 31.86 -37.36 19.37
N VAL A 70 31.01 -37.37 18.33
CA VAL A 70 30.60 -38.58 17.55
C VAL A 70 30.17 -38.17 16.12
N LYS A 71 30.57 -39.01 15.14
CA LYS A 71 30.49 -38.91 13.68
C LYS A 71 29.37 -39.79 13.06
N ASN A 72 29.03 -39.44 11.79
CA ASN A 72 28.46 -40.24 10.66
C ASN A 72 26.94 -40.55 10.70
N SER A 73 26.19 -40.54 9.57
CA SER A 73 26.52 -40.96 8.20
C SER A 73 25.67 -40.28 7.11
N VAL A 74 26.27 -40.18 5.92
CA VAL A 74 25.81 -39.65 4.64
C VAL A 74 24.79 -40.57 3.93
N ALA A 75 23.82 -39.99 3.24
CA ALA A 75 23.28 -40.52 1.99
C ALA A 75 23.01 -39.36 1.02
N LEU A 76 23.80 -39.34 -0.06
CA LEU A 76 23.79 -38.39 -1.16
C LEU A 76 22.53 -38.55 -2.03
N ASN A 77 21.94 -37.42 -2.42
CA ASN A 77 21.27 -37.31 -3.70
C ASN A 77 21.72 -35.96 -4.30
N GLU A 78 22.56 -36.03 -5.33
CA GLU A 78 23.05 -34.88 -6.09
C GLU A 78 21.87 -34.20 -6.78
N ASN A 79 21.74 -32.88 -6.61
CA ASN A 79 21.04 -32.01 -7.55
C ASN A 79 21.65 -30.59 -7.47
N HIS A 80 22.06 -30.10 -8.63
CA HIS A 80 22.62 -28.77 -8.89
C HIS A 80 21.65 -27.66 -8.51
N LEU A 81 22.10 -26.69 -7.69
CA LEU A 81 21.81 -25.25 -7.69
C LEU A 81 22.19 -24.69 -6.31
N ASP A 82 23.43 -24.23 -6.18
CA ASP A 82 24.04 -23.78 -4.93
C ASP A 82 24.79 -22.45 -5.17
N SER A 83 24.04 -21.46 -5.66
CA SER A 83 24.44 -20.06 -5.80
C SER A 83 23.20 -19.23 -5.48
N VAL A 84 22.90 -18.98 -4.21
CA VAL A 84 22.90 -17.60 -3.64
C VAL A 84 22.96 -17.63 -2.09
N SER A 85 23.00 -18.81 -1.44
CA SER A 85 22.95 -18.91 0.03
C SER A 85 24.25 -19.34 0.73
N LYS A 86 25.36 -19.55 0.00
CA LYS A 86 26.65 -19.94 0.60
C LYS A 86 27.54 -18.81 1.12
N MET A 87 27.14 -17.55 0.99
CA MET A 87 28.04 -16.44 1.36
C MET A 87 27.98 -16.01 2.85
N ALA A 88 27.08 -16.57 3.67
CA ALA A 88 26.89 -16.09 5.05
C ALA A 88 27.08 -17.12 6.18
N THR A 89 27.31 -18.41 5.92
CA THR A 89 27.29 -19.42 7.01
C THR A 89 28.39 -20.49 7.03
N GLU A 90 29.40 -20.41 6.15
CA GLU A 90 30.62 -21.23 6.26
C GLU A 90 31.89 -20.36 6.19
N LYS A 91 32.08 -19.43 7.15
CA LYS A 91 33.38 -18.76 7.36
C LYS A 91 33.83 -18.69 8.82
N HIS A 92 33.29 -19.56 9.66
CA HIS A 92 33.86 -19.84 10.97
C HIS A 92 34.12 -21.33 11.10
N ILE A 93 35.23 -21.79 10.51
CA ILE A 93 36.22 -22.72 11.08
C ILE A 93 37.24 -23.00 9.95
N VAL A 94 38.52 -22.76 10.27
CA VAL A 94 39.77 -22.97 9.50
C VAL A 94 40.39 -21.73 8.80
N SER A 95 41.59 -21.43 9.30
CA SER A 95 42.69 -20.58 8.82
C SER A 95 42.46 -19.09 8.53
N LYS A 96 43.17 -18.28 9.32
CA LYS A 96 43.62 -16.92 8.95
C LYS A 96 44.31 -16.97 7.57
N GLU A 97 43.57 -16.74 6.50
CA GLU A 97 44.11 -16.31 5.22
C GLU A 97 43.73 -14.86 4.98
N LYS A 98 44.72 -14.08 4.54
CA LYS A 98 44.61 -12.65 4.26
C LYS A 98 43.52 -12.44 3.20
N VAL A 99 42.42 -11.78 3.56
CA VAL A 99 41.58 -11.09 2.56
C VAL A 99 42.50 -10.13 1.81
N SER A 100 42.60 -10.29 0.49
CA SER A 100 43.40 -9.37 -0.32
C SER A 100 42.71 -8.00 -0.29
N LEU A 101 43.48 -6.91 -0.20
CA LEU A 101 42.91 -5.56 -0.22
C LEU A 101 42.04 -5.34 -1.47
N THR A 102 42.40 -5.97 -2.59
CA THR A 102 41.67 -5.94 -3.86
C THR A 102 40.25 -6.54 -3.76
N ASP A 103 40.07 -7.68 -3.08
CA ASP A 103 38.73 -8.29 -2.96
C ASP A 103 37.80 -7.46 -2.07
N ALA A 104 38.34 -6.87 -0.99
CA ALA A 104 37.59 -5.99 -0.10
C ALA A 104 37.22 -4.66 -0.78
N HIS A 105 38.06 -4.15 -1.69
CA HIS A 105 37.74 -2.95 -2.47
C HIS A 105 36.62 -3.20 -3.49
N VAL A 106 36.62 -4.36 -4.16
CA VAL A 106 35.56 -4.72 -5.12
C VAL A 106 34.22 -4.95 -4.40
N GLU A 107 34.20 -5.69 -3.29
CA GLU A 107 32.98 -5.87 -2.48
C GLU A 107 32.43 -4.54 -1.95
N HIS A 108 33.32 -3.59 -1.61
CA HIS A 108 32.90 -2.26 -1.16
C HIS A 108 32.29 -1.42 -2.29
N GLU A 109 32.91 -1.42 -3.48
CA GLU A 109 32.38 -0.70 -4.65
C GLU A 109 31.00 -1.23 -5.07
N GLU A 110 30.81 -2.55 -5.09
CA GLU A 110 29.50 -3.19 -5.37
C GLU A 110 28.46 -2.82 -4.30
N HIS A 111 28.84 -2.84 -3.03
CA HIS A 111 27.94 -2.46 -1.93
C HIS A 111 27.48 -1.00 -2.06
N VAL A 112 28.41 -0.07 -2.33
CA VAL A 112 28.08 1.36 -2.48
C VAL A 112 27.19 1.59 -3.71
N ALA A 113 27.42 0.87 -4.82
CA ALA A 113 26.56 0.93 -6.00
C ALA A 113 25.13 0.42 -5.72
N HIS A 114 25.00 -0.67 -4.95
CA HIS A 114 23.70 -1.20 -4.54
C HIS A 114 22.94 -0.22 -3.63
N VAL A 115 23.62 0.35 -2.63
CA VAL A 115 23.04 1.35 -1.72
C VAL A 115 22.64 2.63 -2.47
N LEU A 116 23.43 3.05 -3.47
CA LEU A 116 23.08 4.18 -4.33
C LEU A 116 21.72 3.97 -5.01
N GLY A 117 21.50 2.80 -5.61
CA GLY A 117 20.22 2.46 -6.25
C GLY A 117 19.04 2.51 -5.26
N GLN A 118 19.22 1.97 -4.06
CA GLN A 118 18.20 2.01 -3.00
C GLN A 118 17.84 3.44 -2.58
N LEU A 119 18.85 4.30 -2.39
CA LEU A 119 18.64 5.69 -1.99
C LEU A 119 18.01 6.53 -3.12
N GLN A 120 18.36 6.27 -4.39
CA GLN A 120 17.75 6.91 -5.56
C GLN A 120 16.30 6.49 -5.77
N ASN A 121 15.95 5.25 -5.42
CA ASN A 121 14.58 4.74 -5.50
C ASN A 121 13.66 5.32 -4.41
N LYS A 122 14.21 5.80 -3.30
CA LYS A 122 13.42 6.29 -2.16
C LYS A 122 12.37 7.36 -2.51
N PRO A 123 12.70 8.49 -3.16
CA PRO A 123 11.69 9.49 -3.53
C PRO A 123 10.64 8.96 -4.51
N TRP A 124 11.02 8.02 -5.39
CA TRP A 124 10.09 7.35 -6.30
C TRP A 124 9.13 6.42 -5.55
N ALA A 125 9.62 5.62 -4.61
CA ALA A 125 8.82 4.73 -3.78
C ALA A 125 7.82 5.51 -2.90
N ALA A 126 8.27 6.63 -2.32
CA ALA A 126 7.42 7.53 -1.54
C ALA A 126 6.23 8.07 -2.36
N LEU A 127 6.52 8.53 -3.58
CA LEU A 127 5.51 9.04 -4.50
C LEU A 127 4.56 7.92 -4.96
N TYR A 128 5.11 6.75 -5.30
CA TYR A 128 4.37 5.60 -5.80
C TYR A 128 3.39 5.04 -4.76
N VAL A 129 3.86 4.78 -3.53
CA VAL A 129 3.03 4.28 -2.43
C VAL A 129 1.89 5.24 -2.12
N ALA A 130 2.16 6.55 -2.04
CA ALA A 130 1.12 7.52 -1.77
C ALA A 130 0.11 7.62 -2.92
N ALA A 131 0.57 7.66 -4.18
CA ALA A 131 -0.32 7.69 -5.34
C ALA A 131 -1.24 6.47 -5.39
N LEU A 132 -0.65 5.29 -5.21
CA LEU A 132 -1.35 4.01 -5.22
C LEU A 132 -2.39 3.94 -4.09
N PHE A 133 -2.02 4.31 -2.86
CA PHE A 133 -2.91 4.30 -1.70
C PHE A 133 -4.18 5.13 -1.91
N PHE A 134 -4.05 6.40 -2.34
CA PHE A 134 -5.21 7.27 -2.56
C PHE A 134 -6.09 6.83 -3.74
N MET A 135 -5.48 6.29 -4.80
CA MET A 135 -6.22 5.71 -5.92
C MET A 135 -7.02 4.47 -5.45
N LEU A 136 -6.39 3.57 -4.69
CA LEU A 136 -7.03 2.35 -4.20
C LEU A 136 -8.10 2.62 -3.15
N ILE A 137 -7.96 3.67 -2.31
CA ILE A 137 -9.08 4.15 -1.47
C ILE A 137 -10.31 4.45 -2.33
N SER A 138 -10.12 5.16 -3.45
CA SER A 138 -11.23 5.51 -4.35
C SER A 138 -11.83 4.29 -5.02
N LEU A 139 -10.98 3.31 -5.39
CA LEU A 139 -11.42 2.04 -5.93
C LEU A 139 -12.20 1.20 -4.89
N GLY A 140 -11.75 1.19 -3.63
CA GLY A 140 -12.44 0.55 -2.52
C GLY A 140 -13.84 1.12 -2.28
N VAL A 141 -13.99 2.45 -2.35
CA VAL A 141 -15.31 3.09 -2.31
C VAL A 141 -16.16 2.72 -3.52
N LEU A 142 -15.57 2.60 -4.72
CA LEU A 142 -16.30 2.21 -5.92
C LEU A 142 -16.81 0.76 -5.83
N ALA A 143 -16.00 -0.15 -5.29
CA ALA A 143 -16.39 -1.53 -4.99
C ALA A 143 -17.52 -1.56 -3.95
N PHE A 144 -17.40 -0.81 -2.85
CA PHE A 144 -18.45 -0.74 -1.83
C PHE A 144 -19.76 -0.18 -2.41
N TYR A 145 -19.68 0.87 -3.22
CA TYR A 145 -20.82 1.45 -3.93
C TYR A 145 -21.53 0.44 -4.83
N ALA A 146 -20.75 -0.35 -5.61
CA ALA A 146 -21.30 -1.42 -6.44
C ALA A 146 -21.99 -2.52 -5.61
N ILE A 147 -21.39 -2.91 -4.47
CA ILE A 147 -21.99 -3.88 -3.54
C ILE A 147 -23.33 -3.35 -3.02
N GLN A 148 -23.42 -2.08 -2.62
CA GLN A 148 -24.68 -1.51 -2.12
C GLN A 148 -25.79 -1.52 -3.17
N HIS A 149 -25.48 -1.22 -4.44
CA HIS A 149 -26.45 -1.33 -5.55
C HIS A 149 -26.87 -2.78 -5.82
N ALA A 150 -25.91 -3.70 -5.89
CA ALA A 150 -26.16 -5.11 -6.16
C ALA A 150 -26.93 -5.80 -5.03
N ALA A 151 -26.69 -5.40 -3.78
CA ALA A 151 -27.37 -5.91 -2.59
C ALA A 151 -28.74 -5.26 -2.34
N GLN A 152 -29.10 -4.21 -3.10
CA GLN A 152 -30.32 -3.42 -2.89
C GLN A 152 -30.45 -2.92 -1.44
N ALA A 153 -29.35 -2.39 -0.90
CA ALA A 153 -29.29 -2.01 0.51
C ALA A 153 -30.16 -0.76 0.79
N GLY A 154 -31.10 -0.91 1.71
CA GLY A 154 -32.07 0.14 2.06
C GLY A 154 -31.54 1.30 2.91
N TRP A 155 -30.37 1.18 3.52
CA TRP A 155 -29.81 2.22 4.40
C TRP A 155 -28.82 3.16 3.68
N SER A 156 -28.16 2.66 2.64
CA SER A 156 -27.07 3.35 1.93
C SER A 156 -27.47 4.48 0.95
N PRO A 157 -28.71 4.59 0.40
CA PRO A 157 -29.05 5.60 -0.59
C PRO A 157 -28.74 7.05 -0.18
N VAL A 158 -28.96 7.42 1.09
CA VAL A 158 -28.63 8.77 1.60
C VAL A 158 -27.12 9.09 1.56
N LEU A 159 -26.25 8.09 1.41
CA LEU A 159 -24.80 8.22 1.35
C LEU A 159 -24.23 8.14 -0.08
N PHE A 160 -25.03 7.79 -1.08
CA PHE A 160 -24.55 7.53 -2.45
C PHE A 160 -23.87 8.74 -3.09
N ARG A 161 -24.35 9.97 -2.87
CA ARG A 161 -23.69 11.17 -3.41
C ARG A 161 -22.32 11.42 -2.78
N VAL A 162 -22.14 11.03 -1.51
CA VAL A 162 -20.83 11.07 -0.84
C VAL A 162 -19.88 10.06 -1.48
N MET A 163 -20.33 8.82 -1.67
CA MET A 163 -19.55 7.77 -2.33
C MET A 163 -19.17 8.14 -3.78
N GLU A 164 -20.11 8.67 -4.55
CA GLU A 164 -19.88 9.14 -5.93
C GLU A 164 -18.87 10.31 -6.02
N ALA A 165 -18.82 11.14 -4.99
CA ALA A 165 -17.84 12.22 -4.91
C ALA A 165 -16.46 11.69 -4.54
N ILE A 166 -16.35 10.77 -3.59
CA ILE A 166 -15.08 10.13 -3.23
C ILE A 166 -14.47 9.42 -4.44
N THR A 167 -15.27 8.62 -5.15
CA THR A 167 -14.85 7.89 -6.36
C THR A 167 -14.48 8.81 -7.53
N SER A 168 -14.72 10.12 -7.45
CA SER A 168 -14.28 11.06 -8.48
C SER A 168 -12.76 11.22 -8.53
N TYR A 169 -12.05 10.94 -7.43
CA TYR A 169 -10.60 10.94 -7.39
C TYR A 169 -9.97 9.77 -8.16
N LEU A 170 -10.71 8.70 -8.44
CA LEU A 170 -10.21 7.56 -9.18
C LEU A 170 -9.61 7.97 -10.55
N VAL A 171 -10.20 8.95 -11.23
CA VAL A 171 -9.72 9.41 -12.54
C VAL A 171 -8.33 10.06 -12.45
N PRO A 172 -8.12 11.15 -11.70
CA PRO A 172 -6.78 11.73 -11.55
C PRO A 172 -5.80 10.76 -10.89
N GLY A 173 -6.22 9.96 -9.90
CA GLY A 173 -5.36 8.97 -9.26
C GLY A 173 -4.86 7.90 -10.23
N ALA A 174 -5.74 7.34 -11.06
CA ALA A 174 -5.37 6.36 -12.08
C ALA A 174 -4.42 6.93 -13.14
N ILE A 175 -4.66 8.17 -13.59
CA ILE A 175 -3.76 8.84 -14.54
C ILE A 175 -2.36 8.99 -13.93
N ILE A 176 -2.26 9.44 -12.67
CA ILE A 176 -0.97 9.63 -12.00
C ILE A 176 -0.24 8.29 -11.85
N VAL A 177 -0.91 7.25 -11.33
CA VAL A 177 -0.29 5.92 -11.18
C VAL A 177 0.13 5.37 -12.55
N TYR A 178 -0.71 5.48 -13.58
CA TYR A 178 -0.36 5.03 -14.92
C TYR A 178 0.88 5.74 -15.47
N VAL A 179 0.99 7.06 -15.27
CA VAL A 179 2.19 7.82 -15.65
C VAL A 179 3.43 7.32 -14.90
N LEU A 180 3.33 7.03 -13.59
CA LEU A 180 4.46 6.46 -12.84
C LEU A 180 4.86 5.07 -13.35
N LEU A 181 3.89 4.24 -13.74
CA LEU A 181 4.17 2.94 -14.37
C LEU A 181 4.89 3.10 -15.72
N VAL A 182 4.47 4.06 -16.55
CA VAL A 182 5.14 4.39 -17.82
C VAL A 182 6.55 4.89 -17.58
N LEU A 183 6.77 5.79 -16.61
CA LEU A 183 8.10 6.29 -16.28
C LEU A 183 9.04 5.17 -15.80
N SER A 184 8.51 4.19 -15.06
CA SER A 184 9.26 2.99 -14.65
C SER A 184 9.64 2.14 -15.86
N GLY A 185 8.69 1.91 -16.79
CA GLY A 185 8.94 1.18 -18.04
C GLY A 185 9.84 1.92 -19.05
N LEU A 186 10.09 3.22 -18.85
CA LEU A 186 11.05 4.04 -19.59
C LEU A 186 12.39 4.20 -18.83
N HIS A 187 12.59 3.45 -17.76
CA HIS A 187 13.82 3.43 -16.95
C HIS A 187 14.18 4.78 -16.28
N PHE A 188 13.19 5.62 -15.95
CA PHE A 188 13.42 6.81 -15.11
C PHE A 188 13.59 6.47 -13.61
N ASN A 189 13.25 5.24 -13.22
CA ASN A 189 13.43 4.71 -11.89
C ASN A 189 13.61 3.18 -11.96
N HIS A 190 14.05 2.58 -10.86
CA HIS A 190 14.28 1.14 -10.74
C HIS A 190 13.40 0.52 -9.65
N LEU A 191 12.12 0.87 -9.62
CA LEU A 191 11.17 0.30 -8.66
C LEU A 191 10.86 -1.18 -8.93
N PHE A 192 10.86 -1.60 -10.20
CA PHE A 192 10.56 -2.96 -10.61
C PHE A 192 11.83 -3.65 -11.13
N ILE A 193 12.33 -4.63 -10.38
CA ILE A 193 13.61 -5.31 -10.69
C ILE A 193 13.58 -5.98 -12.06
N TRP A 194 12.43 -6.57 -12.44
CA TRP A 194 12.25 -7.23 -13.73
C TRP A 194 12.25 -6.28 -14.94
N MET A 195 12.19 -4.96 -14.72
CA MET A 195 12.31 -3.95 -15.79
C MET A 195 13.78 -3.54 -16.02
N ASN A 196 14.75 -4.05 -15.26
CA ASN A 196 16.16 -3.70 -15.47
C ASN A 196 16.70 -4.32 -16.77
N GLU A 197 17.67 -3.63 -17.38
CA GLU A 197 18.29 -4.07 -18.63
C GLU A 197 19.10 -5.37 -18.43
N GLY A 198 19.01 -6.28 -19.40
CA GLY A 198 19.77 -7.53 -19.41
C GLY A 198 19.17 -8.68 -18.58
N VAL A 199 18.15 -8.43 -17.75
CA VAL A 199 17.62 -9.45 -16.81
C VAL A 199 17.04 -10.68 -17.50
N THR A 200 16.51 -10.53 -18.71
CA THR A 200 15.94 -11.64 -19.50
C THR A 200 16.88 -12.19 -20.57
N GLU A 201 18.08 -11.62 -20.73
CA GLU A 201 19.00 -11.94 -21.84
C GLU A 201 20.04 -12.98 -21.42
N LEU A 202 19.96 -14.18 -22.00
CA LEU A 202 20.88 -15.26 -21.69
C LEU A 202 22.33 -14.85 -22.03
N GLY A 203 23.21 -14.84 -21.03
CA GLY A 203 24.62 -14.47 -21.16
C GLY A 203 24.94 -13.02 -20.75
N ASN A 204 23.96 -12.23 -20.31
CA ASN A 204 24.17 -10.94 -19.65
C ASN A 204 24.58 -11.14 -18.17
N GLU A 205 25.33 -10.21 -17.59
CA GLU A 205 25.72 -10.23 -16.17
C GLU A 205 24.51 -10.14 -15.23
N ASN A 206 23.43 -9.47 -15.66
CA ASN A 206 22.20 -9.31 -14.88
C ASN A 206 21.17 -10.42 -15.13
N TYR A 207 21.50 -11.46 -15.90
CA TYR A 207 20.54 -12.51 -16.28
C TYR A 207 19.98 -13.24 -15.06
N ASP A 208 18.65 -13.33 -15.00
CA ASP A 208 17.93 -14.06 -13.97
C ASP A 208 16.95 -15.07 -14.62
N GLU A 209 17.20 -16.36 -14.41
CA GLU A 209 16.40 -17.45 -14.99
C GLU A 209 14.93 -17.41 -14.56
N ILE A 210 14.66 -17.05 -13.30
CA ILE A 210 13.30 -17.02 -12.74
C ILE A 210 12.52 -15.86 -13.36
N ILE A 211 13.14 -14.69 -13.49
CA ILE A 211 12.52 -13.53 -14.12
C ILE A 211 12.33 -13.77 -15.63
N ALA A 212 13.33 -14.34 -16.30
CA ALA A 212 13.25 -14.71 -17.72
C ALA A 212 12.09 -15.69 -17.98
N GLY A 213 11.86 -16.66 -17.09
CA GLY A 213 10.72 -17.57 -17.15
C GLY A 213 9.35 -16.88 -16.99
N LYS A 214 9.30 -15.72 -16.32
CA LYS A 214 8.09 -14.92 -16.10
C LYS A 214 7.85 -13.86 -17.19
N SER A 215 8.79 -13.66 -18.12
CA SER A 215 8.76 -12.61 -19.16
C SER A 215 7.51 -12.62 -20.05
N GLY A 216 6.89 -13.80 -20.26
CA GLY A 216 5.62 -13.93 -20.98
C GLY A 216 4.48 -13.12 -20.33
N TYR A 217 4.51 -12.94 -19.01
CA TYR A 217 3.57 -12.12 -18.25
C TYR A 217 4.17 -10.75 -17.87
N LEU A 218 5.43 -10.75 -17.41
CA LEU A 218 6.21 -9.58 -17.00
C LEU A 218 7.02 -9.03 -18.18
N ASN A 219 6.33 -8.29 -19.04
CA ASN A 219 6.97 -7.45 -20.05
C ASN A 219 6.27 -6.10 -20.09
N VAL A 220 7.05 -5.03 -20.33
CA VAL A 220 6.56 -3.64 -20.22
C VAL A 220 5.32 -3.37 -21.10
N PRO A 221 5.27 -3.76 -22.39
CA PRO A 221 4.09 -3.51 -23.21
C PRO A 221 2.83 -4.18 -22.68
N PHE A 222 2.90 -5.48 -22.35
CA PHE A 222 1.74 -6.22 -21.86
C PHE A 222 1.30 -5.71 -20.48
N PHE A 223 2.25 -5.42 -19.58
CA PHE A 223 2.01 -4.82 -18.28
C PHE A 223 1.23 -3.50 -18.37
N LEU A 224 1.68 -2.57 -19.24
CA LEU A 224 1.01 -1.27 -19.42
C LEU A 224 -0.37 -1.41 -20.07
N ILE A 225 -0.53 -2.32 -21.04
CA ILE A 225 -1.83 -2.61 -21.66
C ILE A 225 -2.83 -3.15 -20.61
N ARG A 226 -2.41 -4.12 -19.78
CA ARG A 226 -3.25 -4.64 -18.70
C ARG A 226 -3.65 -3.53 -17.73
N ALA A 227 -2.68 -2.70 -17.33
CA ALA A 227 -2.94 -1.58 -16.44
C ALA A 227 -3.98 -0.60 -17.02
N ALA A 228 -3.87 -0.27 -18.32
CA ALA A 228 -4.82 0.59 -19.01
C ALA A 228 -6.23 -0.03 -19.08
N ILE A 229 -6.33 -1.35 -19.33
CA ILE A 229 -7.61 -2.08 -19.36
C ILE A 229 -8.27 -2.06 -17.97
N PHE A 230 -7.52 -2.35 -16.91
CA PHE A 230 -8.04 -2.37 -15.54
C PHE A 230 -8.56 -0.98 -15.14
N MET A 231 -7.70 0.04 -15.24
CA MET A 231 -8.07 1.42 -14.89
C MET A 231 -9.21 1.94 -15.77
N GLY A 232 -9.18 1.66 -17.08
CA GLY A 232 -10.22 2.04 -18.02
C GLY A 232 -11.58 1.43 -17.67
N GLY A 233 -11.61 0.14 -17.33
CA GLY A 233 -12.83 -0.55 -16.90
C GLY A 233 -13.44 0.04 -15.62
N TRP A 234 -12.60 0.35 -14.62
CA TRP A 234 -13.07 0.97 -13.38
C TRP A 234 -13.61 2.40 -13.60
N ILE A 235 -12.91 3.21 -14.38
CA ILE A 235 -13.34 4.58 -14.72
C ILE A 235 -14.63 4.56 -15.55
N LEU A 236 -14.76 3.62 -16.50
CA LEU A 236 -15.95 3.45 -17.31
C LEU A 236 -17.16 3.15 -16.44
N TYR A 237 -17.04 2.19 -15.52
CA TYR A 237 -18.12 1.85 -14.58
C TYR A 237 -18.53 3.06 -13.74
N ARG A 238 -17.55 3.76 -13.15
CA ARG A 238 -17.80 4.97 -12.35
C ARG A 238 -18.56 6.04 -13.13
N ASN A 239 -18.14 6.31 -14.37
CA ASN A 239 -18.77 7.34 -15.21
C ASN A 239 -20.16 6.91 -15.67
N TYR A 240 -20.33 5.65 -16.04
CA TYR A 240 -21.61 5.07 -16.46
C TYR A 240 -22.65 5.13 -15.34
N THR A 241 -22.32 4.63 -14.16
CA THR A 241 -23.24 4.59 -13.01
C THR A 241 -23.63 5.97 -12.52
N ARG A 242 -22.66 6.90 -12.46
CA ARG A 242 -22.92 8.29 -12.12
C ARG A 242 -23.85 8.96 -13.13
N LYS A 243 -23.62 8.77 -14.43
CA LYS A 243 -24.48 9.34 -15.48
C LYS A 243 -25.92 8.87 -15.32
N ASN A 244 -26.13 7.57 -15.13
CA ASN A 244 -27.46 6.99 -14.92
C ASN A 244 -28.09 7.46 -13.59
N ALA A 245 -27.30 7.61 -12.52
CA ALA A 245 -27.82 8.09 -11.24
C ALA A 245 -28.29 9.55 -11.29
N LEU A 246 -27.69 10.37 -12.15
CA LEU A 246 -28.16 11.73 -12.43
C LEU A 246 -29.42 11.71 -13.32
N ALA A 247 -29.42 10.90 -14.38
CA ALA A 247 -30.60 10.74 -15.23
C ALA A 247 -31.82 10.22 -14.45
N LEU A 248 -31.61 9.30 -13.49
CA LEU A 248 -32.65 8.80 -12.60
C LEU A 248 -33.26 9.93 -11.76
N ASP A 249 -32.46 10.83 -11.21
CA ASP A 249 -32.93 11.96 -10.40
C ASP A 249 -33.70 13.00 -11.21
N GLU A 250 -33.38 13.15 -12.50
CA GLU A 250 -34.06 14.09 -13.40
C GLU A 250 -35.36 13.53 -13.98
N THR A 251 -35.38 12.23 -14.32
CA THR A 251 -36.48 11.61 -15.08
C THR A 251 -37.40 10.74 -14.23
N ASN A 252 -36.96 10.29 -13.05
CA ASN A 252 -37.59 9.24 -12.25
C ASN A 252 -37.82 7.91 -13.00
N ASP A 253 -37.11 7.68 -14.12
CA ASP A 253 -37.21 6.43 -14.88
C ASP A 253 -36.39 5.32 -14.20
N VAL A 254 -37.11 4.37 -13.58
CA VAL A 254 -36.56 3.19 -12.88
C VAL A 254 -35.68 2.32 -13.78
N THR A 255 -35.77 2.46 -15.10
CA THR A 255 -34.86 1.80 -16.04
C THR A 255 -33.40 2.13 -15.74
N TYR A 256 -33.08 3.37 -15.33
CA TYR A 256 -31.71 3.75 -14.94
C TYR A 256 -31.24 3.06 -13.66
N TYR A 257 -32.13 2.87 -12.68
CA TYR A 257 -31.85 2.08 -11.49
C TYR A 257 -31.52 0.62 -11.86
N LYS A 258 -32.34 -0.01 -12.72
CA LYS A 258 -32.10 -1.38 -13.20
C LYS A 258 -30.80 -1.50 -14.01
N LYS A 259 -30.45 -0.48 -14.81
CA LYS A 259 -29.17 -0.41 -15.54
C LYS A 259 -27.99 -0.38 -14.57
N ASN A 260 -28.06 0.43 -13.51
CA ASN A 260 -27.03 0.50 -12.48
C ASN A 260 -26.89 -0.81 -11.70
N PHE A 261 -27.99 -1.47 -11.36
CA PHE A 261 -27.97 -2.80 -10.75
C PHE A 261 -27.20 -3.81 -11.62
N LYS A 262 -27.57 -3.92 -12.90
CA LYS A 262 -26.90 -4.84 -13.84
C LYS A 262 -25.43 -4.49 -14.05
N ALA A 263 -25.12 -3.20 -14.19
CA ALA A 263 -23.75 -2.73 -14.33
C ALA A 263 -22.92 -3.01 -13.07
N SER A 264 -23.50 -2.90 -11.88
CA SER A 264 -22.83 -3.20 -10.61
C SER A 264 -22.47 -4.68 -10.52
N ALA A 265 -23.38 -5.58 -10.88
CA ALA A 265 -23.11 -7.01 -10.92
C ALA A 265 -21.99 -7.37 -11.91
N GLY A 266 -22.05 -6.84 -13.13
CA GLY A 266 -21.00 -7.05 -14.13
C GLY A 266 -19.64 -6.45 -13.72
N PHE A 267 -19.66 -5.25 -13.13
CA PHE A 267 -18.47 -4.60 -12.61
C PHE A 267 -17.85 -5.40 -11.47
N LEU A 268 -18.62 -5.96 -10.53
CA LEU A 268 -18.06 -6.74 -9.43
C LEU A 268 -17.32 -7.99 -9.93
N ALA A 269 -17.83 -8.66 -10.96
CA ALA A 269 -17.13 -9.78 -11.60
C ALA A 269 -15.82 -9.33 -12.28
N PHE A 270 -15.86 -8.23 -13.04
CA PHE A 270 -14.66 -7.63 -13.65
C PHE A 270 -13.66 -7.17 -12.59
N PHE A 271 -14.14 -6.56 -11.52
CA PHE A 271 -13.37 -6.01 -10.42
C PHE A 271 -12.59 -7.11 -9.72
N LEU A 272 -13.20 -8.25 -9.38
CA LEU A 272 -12.49 -9.34 -8.71
C LEU A 272 -11.28 -9.85 -9.51
N VAL A 273 -11.42 -10.00 -10.82
CA VAL A 273 -10.31 -10.47 -11.69
C VAL A 273 -9.26 -9.37 -11.85
N SER A 274 -9.70 -8.15 -12.20
CA SER A 274 -8.78 -7.02 -12.45
C SER A 274 -8.05 -6.57 -11.20
N GLU A 275 -8.67 -6.64 -10.02
CA GLU A 275 -8.05 -6.33 -8.73
C GLU A 275 -6.94 -7.33 -8.41
N SER A 276 -7.21 -8.63 -8.53
CA SER A 276 -6.19 -9.64 -8.19
C SER A 276 -5.00 -9.57 -9.13
N MET A 277 -5.24 -9.40 -10.43
CA MET A 277 -4.18 -9.18 -11.41
C MET A 277 -3.43 -7.86 -11.20
N MET A 278 -4.13 -6.80 -10.77
CA MET A 278 -3.51 -5.53 -10.39
C MET A 278 -2.57 -5.71 -9.19
N SER A 279 -3.00 -6.45 -8.16
CA SER A 279 -2.20 -6.72 -6.97
C SER A 279 -0.92 -7.49 -7.33
N TRP A 280 -0.99 -8.42 -8.29
CA TRP A 280 0.21 -9.08 -8.83
C TRP A 280 1.10 -8.12 -9.61
N ASP A 281 0.52 -7.32 -10.49
CA ASP A 281 1.27 -6.42 -11.37
C ASP A 281 1.93 -5.27 -10.60
N TRP A 282 1.19 -4.54 -9.76
CA TRP A 282 1.62 -3.24 -9.24
C TRP A 282 2.28 -3.33 -7.85
N ILE A 283 2.13 -4.46 -7.16
CA ILE A 283 2.65 -4.60 -5.79
C ILE A 283 3.53 -5.84 -5.68
N MET A 284 3.04 -7.02 -6.07
CA MET A 284 3.83 -8.25 -5.96
C MET A 284 5.04 -8.24 -6.88
N SER A 285 4.90 -7.74 -8.12
CA SER A 285 6.00 -7.75 -9.10
C SER A 285 7.18 -6.83 -8.76
N VAL A 286 7.06 -5.99 -7.72
CA VAL A 286 8.21 -5.26 -7.16
C VAL A 286 9.28 -6.25 -6.66
N ASP A 287 8.84 -7.40 -6.14
CA ASP A 287 9.68 -8.54 -5.76
C ASP A 287 9.33 -9.77 -6.64
N PRO A 288 9.98 -9.93 -7.81
CA PRO A 288 9.60 -10.95 -8.78
C PRO A 288 10.02 -12.37 -8.36
N HIS A 289 10.83 -12.54 -7.31
CA HIS A 289 11.22 -13.86 -6.80
C HIS A 289 10.18 -14.42 -5.83
N TRP A 290 9.42 -13.55 -5.18
CA TRP A 290 8.37 -13.95 -4.26
C TRP A 290 7.00 -14.10 -4.95
N TYR A 291 6.17 -15.01 -4.45
CA TYR A 291 4.78 -15.16 -4.88
C TYR A 291 3.88 -15.64 -3.74
N SER A 292 2.60 -15.27 -3.81
CA SER A 292 1.58 -15.72 -2.86
C SER A 292 0.20 -15.71 -3.50
N THR A 293 -0.54 -16.80 -3.35
CA THR A 293 -1.88 -16.95 -3.92
C THR A 293 -2.92 -16.07 -3.23
N LEU A 294 -2.78 -15.84 -1.92
CA LEU A 294 -3.73 -15.07 -1.11
C LEU A 294 -3.53 -13.54 -1.24
N PHE A 295 -2.44 -13.11 -1.89
CA PHE A 295 -1.98 -11.72 -1.86
C PHE A 295 -3.00 -10.72 -2.43
N GLY A 296 -3.71 -11.07 -3.50
CA GLY A 296 -4.76 -10.19 -4.05
C GLY A 296 -5.85 -9.87 -3.04
N TRP A 297 -6.37 -10.88 -2.34
CA TRP A 297 -7.42 -10.66 -1.33
C TRP A 297 -6.92 -9.86 -0.13
N TYR A 298 -5.65 -10.05 0.25
CA TYR A 298 -5.01 -9.25 1.28
C TYR A 298 -4.99 -7.76 0.90
N VAL A 299 -4.49 -7.43 -0.29
CA VAL A 299 -4.46 -6.06 -0.83
C VAL A 299 -5.86 -5.47 -0.92
N PHE A 300 -6.83 -6.24 -1.44
CA PHE A 300 -8.23 -5.83 -1.49
C PHE A 300 -8.76 -5.43 -0.11
N ALA A 301 -8.57 -6.27 0.90
CA ALA A 301 -9.04 -5.97 2.25
C ALA A 301 -8.41 -4.67 2.77
N SER A 302 -7.11 -4.44 2.53
CA SER A 302 -6.39 -3.24 3.00
C SER A 302 -7.03 -1.94 2.50
N PHE A 303 -7.26 -1.82 1.18
CA PHE A 303 -7.83 -0.60 0.64
C PHE A 303 -9.36 -0.52 0.79
N PHE A 304 -10.05 -1.66 0.92
CA PHE A 304 -11.50 -1.69 1.10
C PHE A 304 -11.91 -1.16 2.48
N VAL A 305 -11.21 -1.56 3.56
CA VAL A 305 -11.38 -0.97 4.91
C VAL A 305 -11.12 0.54 4.87
N SER A 306 -10.04 0.94 4.21
CA SER A 306 -9.65 2.34 4.07
C SER A 306 -10.73 3.15 3.33
N GLY A 307 -11.32 2.60 2.27
CA GLY A 307 -12.43 3.22 1.53
C GLY A 307 -13.67 3.46 2.40
N ILE A 308 -14.13 2.45 3.14
CA ILE A 308 -15.28 2.56 4.06
C ILE A 308 -15.00 3.60 5.15
N THR A 309 -13.77 3.62 5.66
CA THR A 309 -13.32 4.61 6.64
C THR A 309 -13.40 6.03 6.10
N VAL A 310 -12.95 6.27 4.86
CA VAL A 310 -13.05 7.59 4.21
C VAL A 310 -14.51 8.00 3.97
N ILE A 311 -15.41 7.06 3.63
CA ILE A 311 -16.85 7.32 3.57
C ILE A 311 -17.36 7.82 4.92
N ALA A 312 -16.99 7.16 6.02
CA ALA A 312 -17.40 7.54 7.36
C ALA A 312 -16.90 8.95 7.75
N LEU A 313 -15.61 9.23 7.52
CA LEU A 313 -15.00 10.53 7.84
C LEU A 313 -15.63 11.69 7.06
N ILE A 314 -15.87 11.52 5.76
CA ILE A 314 -16.47 12.59 4.94
C ILE A 314 -17.95 12.77 5.30
N THR A 315 -18.70 11.69 5.52
CA THR A 315 -20.09 11.74 5.98
C THR A 315 -20.18 12.49 7.32
N LEU A 316 -19.28 12.19 8.26
CA LEU A 316 -19.21 12.86 9.57
C LEU A 316 -18.89 14.34 9.43
N TYR A 317 -17.90 14.69 8.59
CA TYR A 317 -17.58 16.08 8.29
C TYR A 317 -18.80 16.84 7.75
N LEU A 318 -19.49 16.29 6.73
CA LEU A 318 -20.67 16.93 6.15
C LEU A 318 -21.84 17.03 7.13
N LYS A 319 -22.05 16.01 7.98
CA LYS A 319 -23.05 16.04 9.05
C LYS A 319 -22.75 17.15 10.07
N SER A 320 -21.49 17.29 10.49
CA SER A 320 -21.06 18.33 11.44
C SER A 320 -21.28 19.76 10.90
N LYS A 321 -21.35 19.93 9.58
CA LYS A 321 -21.62 21.20 8.90
C LYS A 321 -23.10 21.40 8.55
N GLY A 322 -23.98 20.48 8.95
CA GLY A 322 -25.43 20.57 8.71
C GLY A 322 -25.86 20.22 7.28
N TYR A 323 -24.99 19.62 6.46
CA TYR A 323 -25.32 19.30 5.06
C TYR A 323 -26.07 17.97 4.87
N LEU A 324 -26.13 17.12 5.90
CA LEU A 324 -26.75 15.80 5.86
C LEU A 324 -27.86 15.68 6.90
N GLU A 325 -29.08 16.04 6.53
CA GLU A 325 -30.24 16.03 7.44
C GLU A 325 -30.68 14.59 7.76
N ASN A 326 -30.82 13.74 6.75
CA ASN A 326 -31.35 12.38 6.87
C ASN A 326 -30.36 11.33 7.39
N VAL A 327 -29.12 11.72 7.70
CA VAL A 327 -28.11 10.82 8.28
C VAL A 327 -28.15 10.92 9.79
N ASN A 328 -28.27 9.79 10.48
CA ASN A 328 -28.37 9.71 11.95
C ASN A 328 -27.30 8.76 12.53
N ASN A 329 -27.32 8.57 13.85
CA ASN A 329 -26.36 7.72 14.56
C ASN A 329 -26.38 6.26 14.11
N SER A 330 -27.49 5.77 13.58
CA SER A 330 -27.62 4.40 13.07
C SER A 330 -26.80 4.19 11.79
N HIS A 331 -26.76 5.20 10.92
CA HIS A 331 -25.90 5.16 9.73
C HIS A 331 -24.41 5.14 10.10
N PHE A 332 -24.03 5.93 11.11
CA PHE A 332 -22.67 5.93 11.64
C PHE A 332 -22.32 4.62 12.35
N HIS A 333 -23.27 4.05 13.08
CA HIS A 333 -23.13 2.74 13.70
C HIS A 333 -22.84 1.66 12.65
N ASP A 334 -23.59 1.64 11.55
CA ASP A 334 -23.40 0.66 10.48
C ASP A 334 -22.07 0.86 9.75
N LEU A 335 -21.69 2.10 9.42
CA LEU A 335 -20.37 2.37 8.85
C LEU A 335 -19.25 1.92 9.80
N ALA A 336 -19.34 2.22 11.09
CA ALA A 336 -18.36 1.79 12.09
C ALA A 336 -18.33 0.25 12.25
N LYS A 337 -19.49 -0.43 12.13
CA LYS A 337 -19.57 -1.89 12.12
C LYS A 337 -18.90 -2.49 10.88
N PHE A 338 -19.08 -1.89 9.71
CA PHE A 338 -18.38 -2.32 8.48
C PHE A 338 -16.88 -2.08 8.59
N MET A 339 -16.43 -0.91 9.07
CA MET A 339 -15.00 -0.64 9.33
C MET A 339 -14.41 -1.71 10.25
N PHE A 340 -15.09 -2.00 11.36
CA PHE A 340 -14.67 -3.03 12.32
C PHE A 340 -14.63 -4.43 11.70
N GLY A 341 -15.73 -4.89 11.11
CA GLY A 341 -15.83 -6.25 10.57
C GLY A 341 -14.80 -6.52 9.47
N ILE A 342 -14.59 -5.56 8.57
CA ILE A 342 -13.61 -5.73 7.48
C ILE A 342 -12.17 -5.59 8.01
N SER A 343 -11.90 -4.79 9.06
CA SER A 343 -10.56 -4.77 9.68
C SER A 343 -10.16 -6.12 10.31
N VAL A 344 -11.13 -6.83 10.91
CA VAL A 344 -10.93 -8.20 11.38
C VAL A 344 -10.68 -9.16 10.21
N PHE A 345 -11.40 -8.99 9.11
CA PHE A 345 -11.17 -9.76 7.88
C PHE A 345 -9.76 -9.54 7.30
N TRP A 346 -9.28 -8.29 7.24
CA TRP A 346 -7.90 -7.98 6.86
C TRP A 346 -6.89 -8.69 7.76
N THR A 347 -7.12 -8.67 9.07
CA THR A 347 -6.22 -9.32 10.04
C THR A 347 -6.17 -10.83 9.83
N TYR A 348 -7.32 -11.45 9.56
CA TYR A 348 -7.38 -12.87 9.22
C TYR A 348 -6.51 -13.18 8.00
N LEU A 349 -6.61 -12.39 6.93
CA LEU A 349 -5.80 -12.58 5.73
C LEU A 349 -4.31 -12.39 6.00
N TRP A 350 -3.95 -11.29 6.67
CA TRP A 350 -2.58 -11.01 7.09
C TRP A 350 -1.99 -12.19 7.88
N PHE A 351 -2.70 -12.65 8.90
CA PHE A 351 -2.24 -13.72 9.78
C PHE A 351 -2.15 -15.06 9.04
N SER A 352 -3.14 -15.39 8.22
CA SER A 352 -3.13 -16.64 7.46
C SER A 352 -1.97 -16.70 6.45
N GLN A 353 -1.67 -15.58 5.78
CA GLN A 353 -0.52 -15.50 4.89
C GLN A 353 0.81 -15.64 5.64
N PHE A 354 0.97 -14.88 6.72
CA PHE A 354 2.18 -14.91 7.56
C PHE A 354 2.41 -16.30 8.16
N MET A 355 1.38 -16.86 8.81
CA MET A 355 1.46 -18.12 9.55
C MET A 355 1.80 -19.29 8.64
N LEU A 356 1.20 -19.38 7.45
CA LEU A 356 1.47 -20.49 6.53
C LEU A 356 2.91 -20.48 6.00
N MET A 357 3.44 -19.32 5.63
CA MET A 357 4.83 -19.20 5.18
C MET A 357 5.82 -19.42 6.34
N TRP A 358 5.51 -18.88 7.52
CA TRP A 358 6.33 -19.07 8.72
C TRP A 358 6.37 -20.54 9.18
N TYR A 359 5.24 -21.25 9.09
CA TYR A 359 5.12 -22.64 9.54
C TYR A 359 5.84 -23.61 8.60
N ALA A 360 5.67 -23.46 7.27
CA ALA A 360 6.32 -24.34 6.29
C ALA A 360 7.80 -24.00 6.07
N ASN A 361 8.17 -22.73 6.27
CA ASN A 361 9.53 -22.21 6.25
C ASN A 361 10.35 -22.62 5.01
N ILE A 362 9.74 -22.59 3.81
CA ILE A 362 10.41 -22.90 2.55
C ILE A 362 11.39 -21.76 2.22
N PRO A 363 12.69 -22.04 1.99
CA PRO A 363 13.73 -21.00 1.93
C PRO A 363 13.46 -19.86 0.92
N GLU A 364 12.86 -20.17 -0.23
CA GLU A 364 12.57 -19.19 -1.29
C GLU A 364 11.51 -18.17 -0.87
N GLU A 365 10.48 -18.58 -0.12
CA GLU A 365 9.33 -17.73 0.24
C GLU A 365 9.53 -16.96 1.56
N VAL A 366 10.39 -17.49 2.43
CA VAL A 366 10.57 -16.97 3.80
C VAL A 366 11.35 -15.67 3.85
N THR A 367 12.25 -15.45 2.89
CA THR A 367 13.08 -14.24 2.78
C THR A 367 12.25 -12.97 2.85
N TYR A 368 11.05 -12.98 2.25
CA TYR A 368 10.09 -11.89 2.28
C TYR A 368 9.73 -11.43 3.70
N PHE A 369 9.40 -12.37 4.59
CA PHE A 369 9.03 -12.07 5.97
C PHE A 369 10.25 -11.88 6.87
N LYS A 370 11.32 -12.66 6.66
CA LYS A 370 12.55 -12.53 7.42
C LYS A 370 13.13 -11.12 7.32
N PHE A 371 13.28 -10.60 6.11
CA PHE A 371 13.81 -9.25 5.87
C PHE A 371 12.94 -8.17 6.53
N ARG A 372 11.62 -8.30 6.44
CA ARG A 372 10.67 -7.37 7.09
C ARG A 372 10.72 -7.41 8.60
N ILE A 373 10.92 -8.58 9.21
CA ILE A 373 11.03 -8.71 10.67
C ILE A 373 12.36 -8.15 11.18
N GLU A 374 13.45 -8.33 10.43
CA GLU A 374 14.79 -7.88 10.80
C GLU A 374 14.95 -6.35 10.63
N HIS A 375 14.51 -5.79 9.50
CA HIS A 375 14.74 -4.39 9.16
C HIS A 375 13.52 -3.47 9.32
N TYR A 376 12.30 -4.01 9.28
CA TYR A 376 11.03 -3.27 9.33
C TYR A 376 10.17 -3.67 10.54
N ASN A 377 10.79 -4.12 11.63
CA ASN A 377 10.10 -4.72 12.78
C ASN A 377 8.94 -3.86 13.30
N LEU A 378 9.22 -2.58 13.61
CA LEU A 378 8.24 -1.65 14.16
C LEU A 378 7.12 -1.33 13.14
N PRO A 379 7.41 -0.96 11.87
CA PRO A 379 6.36 -0.86 10.86
C PRO A 379 5.51 -2.12 10.68
N PHE A 380 6.13 -3.31 10.68
CA PHE A 380 5.48 -4.59 10.40
C PHE A 380 4.52 -5.03 11.50
N PHE A 381 4.93 -4.95 12.77
CA PHE A 381 4.02 -5.26 13.90
C PHE A 381 3.16 -4.06 14.30
N GLY A 382 3.64 -2.83 14.09
CA GLY A 382 2.90 -1.60 14.35
C GLY A 382 1.64 -1.50 13.50
N MET A 383 1.70 -1.86 12.20
CA MET A 383 0.49 -1.89 11.36
C MET A 383 -0.56 -2.87 11.89
N VAL A 384 -0.16 -4.02 12.47
CA VAL A 384 -1.09 -4.98 13.08
C VAL A 384 -1.72 -4.38 14.33
N ALA A 385 -0.95 -3.72 15.18
CA ALA A 385 -1.49 -3.03 16.36
C ALA A 385 -2.53 -1.96 15.97
N MET A 386 -2.27 -1.21 14.89
CA MET A 386 -3.13 -0.13 14.42
C MET A 386 -4.38 -0.62 13.68
N ASN A 387 -4.29 -1.70 12.88
CA ASN A 387 -5.40 -2.20 12.06
C ASN A 387 -6.22 -3.30 12.75
N PHE A 388 -5.71 -3.91 13.82
CA PHE A 388 -6.39 -4.99 14.54
C PHE A 388 -6.64 -4.66 16.01
N VAL A 389 -5.57 -4.51 16.80
CA VAL A 389 -5.65 -4.39 18.26
C VAL A 389 -6.46 -3.14 18.63
N PHE A 390 -6.14 -2.00 18.02
CA PHE A 390 -6.85 -0.76 18.28
C PHE A 390 -8.33 -0.81 17.87
N PRO A 391 -8.71 -1.19 16.62
CA PRO A 391 -10.11 -1.30 16.22
C PRO A 391 -10.92 -2.29 17.07
N ILE A 392 -10.33 -3.41 17.53
CA ILE A 392 -11.02 -4.33 18.44
C ILE A 392 -11.33 -3.68 19.77
N LEU A 393 -10.37 -3.02 20.40
CA LEU A 393 -10.56 -2.46 21.73
C LEU A 393 -11.55 -1.28 21.73
N ILE A 394 -11.65 -0.56 20.60
CA ILE A 394 -12.48 0.65 20.50
C ILE A 394 -13.84 0.37 19.83
N LEU A 395 -13.86 -0.34 18.70
CA LEU A 395 -15.06 -0.57 17.88
C LEU A 395 -15.75 -1.90 18.20
N ILE A 396 -15.55 -2.50 19.38
CA ILE A 396 -16.41 -3.60 19.84
C ILE A 396 -17.70 -3.09 20.46
N ASN A 397 -17.63 -2.00 21.22
CA ASN A 397 -18.75 -1.43 21.95
C ASN A 397 -19.74 -0.72 20.99
N THR A 398 -21.02 -1.08 21.07
CA THR A 398 -22.11 -0.51 20.26
C THR A 398 -22.34 0.98 20.51
N ASP A 399 -22.11 1.46 21.73
CA ASP A 399 -22.29 2.86 22.09
C ASP A 399 -21.20 3.72 21.45
N PHE A 400 -19.96 3.22 21.47
CA PHE A 400 -18.81 3.90 20.88
C PHE A 400 -18.92 4.05 19.37
N LYS A 401 -19.57 3.08 18.69
CA LYS A 401 -19.88 3.13 17.25
C LYS A 401 -20.85 4.25 16.84
N ARG A 402 -21.44 4.96 17.80
CA ARG A 402 -22.35 6.08 17.54
C ARG A 402 -21.73 7.45 17.87
N VAL A 403 -20.53 7.46 18.47
CA VAL A 403 -19.87 8.69 18.93
C VAL A 403 -18.95 9.23 17.83
N PRO A 404 -19.22 10.42 17.27
CA PRO A 404 -18.46 10.96 16.13
C PRO A 404 -16.95 11.02 16.37
N TRP A 405 -16.52 11.53 17.54
CA TRP A 405 -15.09 11.64 17.85
C TRP A 405 -14.37 10.27 17.87
N ILE A 406 -15.02 9.23 18.41
CA ILE A 406 -14.44 7.88 18.46
C ILE A 406 -14.31 7.29 17.05
N ILE A 407 -15.33 7.46 16.21
CA ILE A 407 -15.28 7.02 14.81
C ILE A 407 -14.18 7.77 14.04
N SER A 408 -14.04 9.08 14.26
CA SER A 408 -12.96 9.87 13.64
C SER A 408 -11.58 9.41 14.08
N MET A 409 -11.36 9.23 15.38
CA MET A 409 -10.10 8.73 15.93
C MET A 409 -9.76 7.35 15.35
N ALA A 410 -10.71 6.40 15.39
CA ALA A 410 -10.48 5.07 14.85
C ALA A 410 -10.24 5.10 13.34
N GLY A 411 -10.96 5.94 12.61
CA GLY A 411 -10.75 6.10 11.19
C GLY A 411 -9.36 6.61 10.83
N VAL A 412 -8.83 7.59 11.57
CA VAL A 412 -7.45 8.08 11.35
C VAL A 412 -6.42 6.99 11.64
N VAL A 413 -6.56 6.26 12.76
CA VAL A 413 -5.64 5.17 13.12
C VAL A 413 -5.64 4.07 12.05
N ILE A 414 -6.81 3.64 11.60
CA ILE A 414 -6.96 2.63 10.54
C ILE A 414 -6.33 3.10 9.22
N LEU A 415 -6.53 4.35 8.82
CA LEU A 415 -5.92 4.89 7.59
C LEU A 415 -4.40 4.96 7.69
N CYS A 416 -3.85 5.39 8.83
CA CYS A 416 -2.42 5.38 9.05
C CYS A 416 -1.85 3.95 9.07
N GLY A 417 -2.56 3.00 9.69
CA GLY A 417 -2.15 1.60 9.72
C GLY A 417 -2.14 0.96 8.33
N HIS A 418 -3.15 1.22 7.50
CA HIS A 418 -3.14 0.74 6.11
C HIS A 418 -2.16 1.48 5.20
N TYR A 419 -1.82 2.74 5.49
CA TYR A 419 -0.70 3.38 4.79
C TYR A 419 0.63 2.66 5.09
N LEU A 420 0.87 2.31 6.36
CA LEU A 420 2.03 1.50 6.75
C LEU A 420 2.02 0.11 6.12
N ASP A 421 0.83 -0.47 5.91
CA ASP A 421 0.68 -1.73 5.18
C ASP A 421 1.20 -1.61 3.73
N PHE A 422 0.74 -0.62 2.96
CA PHE A 422 1.27 -0.38 1.61
C PHE A 422 2.75 -0.02 1.59
N HIS A 423 3.23 0.72 2.60
CA HIS A 423 4.64 0.98 2.78
C HIS A 423 5.44 -0.33 2.94
N ASN A 424 5.02 -1.22 3.83
CA ASN A 424 5.68 -2.51 4.08
C ASN A 424 5.59 -3.48 2.91
N MET A 425 4.58 -3.36 2.04
CA MET A 425 4.49 -4.17 0.83
C MET A 425 5.54 -3.78 -0.21
N ILE A 426 5.85 -2.48 -0.36
CA ILE A 426 6.67 -1.95 -1.46
C ILE A 426 8.11 -1.60 -1.04
N TYR A 427 8.28 -0.90 0.08
CA TYR A 427 9.57 -0.35 0.49
C TYR A 427 10.70 -1.39 0.62
N PRO A 428 10.50 -2.54 1.28
CA PRO A 428 11.57 -3.51 1.46
C PRO A 428 12.22 -3.97 0.14
N ALA A 429 11.42 -4.08 -0.93
CA ALA A 429 11.90 -4.50 -2.23
C ALA A 429 12.52 -3.36 -3.05
N SER A 430 12.06 -2.11 -2.87
CA SER A 430 12.56 -0.96 -3.64
C SER A 430 13.74 -0.22 -3.01
N VAL A 431 13.81 -0.16 -1.67
CA VAL A 431 14.81 0.63 -0.93
C VAL A 431 15.60 -0.17 0.10
N GLY A 432 15.34 -1.47 0.24
CA GLY A 432 16.07 -2.34 1.17
C GLY A 432 15.99 -1.84 2.62
N ASP A 433 17.12 -1.77 3.31
CA ASP A 433 17.22 -1.31 4.69
C ASP A 433 17.35 0.22 4.83
N GLN A 434 17.47 0.96 3.73
CA GLN A 434 17.63 2.42 3.68
C GLN A 434 16.31 3.19 3.84
N TRP A 435 15.36 2.62 4.57
CA TRP A 435 14.05 3.23 4.79
C TRP A 435 14.06 4.17 5.98
N PHE A 436 13.25 5.22 5.88
CA PHE A 436 12.91 6.12 6.97
C PHE A 436 11.71 6.94 6.51
N ILE A 437 10.85 7.36 7.46
CA ILE A 437 9.73 8.25 7.16
C ILE A 437 10.23 9.68 7.22
N GLY A 438 10.61 10.22 6.05
CA GLY A 438 11.22 11.53 5.92
C GLY A 438 10.35 12.54 5.18
N ILE A 439 11.02 13.56 4.66
CA ILE A 439 10.36 14.64 3.91
C ILE A 439 9.66 14.09 2.66
N SER A 440 10.29 13.16 1.94
CA SER A 440 9.73 12.55 0.72
C SER A 440 8.39 11.86 0.96
N GLU A 441 8.32 11.04 2.01
CA GLU A 441 7.12 10.30 2.43
C GLU A 441 6.00 11.26 2.85
N ILE A 442 6.30 12.15 3.79
CA ILE A 442 5.31 13.09 4.34
C ILE A 442 4.78 14.01 3.24
N SER A 443 5.66 14.53 2.40
CA SER A 443 5.29 15.46 1.32
C SER A 443 4.44 14.78 0.25
N SER A 444 4.73 13.52 -0.07
CA SER A 444 3.90 12.73 -0.98
C SER A 444 2.49 12.53 -0.43
N ILE A 445 2.36 12.18 0.85
CA ILE A 445 1.06 12.08 1.52
C ILE A 445 0.33 13.42 1.49
N LEU A 446 0.98 14.52 1.90
CA LEU A 446 0.36 15.85 1.93
C LEU A 446 -0.14 16.29 0.55
N PHE A 447 0.65 16.05 -0.50
CA PHE A 447 0.27 16.35 -1.88
C PHE A 447 -1.04 15.63 -2.25
N PHE A 448 -1.10 14.32 -2.03
CA PHE A 448 -2.26 13.52 -2.40
C PHE A 448 -3.47 13.73 -1.49
N VAL A 449 -3.28 14.01 -0.20
CA VAL A 449 -4.38 14.48 0.69
C VAL A 449 -4.98 15.77 0.14
N GLY A 450 -4.14 16.75 -0.23
CA GLY A 450 -4.58 18.01 -0.82
C GLY A 450 -5.36 17.80 -2.12
N LEU A 451 -4.82 17.00 -3.03
CA LEU A 451 -5.46 16.69 -4.31
C LEU A 451 -6.79 15.94 -4.11
N PHE A 452 -6.81 14.97 -3.19
CA PHE A 452 -8.01 14.20 -2.84
C PHE A 452 -9.11 15.09 -2.29
N ILE A 453 -8.81 15.94 -1.31
CA ILE A 453 -9.76 16.93 -0.77
C ILE A 453 -10.27 17.83 -1.89
N PHE A 454 -9.39 18.38 -2.71
CA PHE A 454 -9.78 19.29 -3.77
C PHE A 454 -10.77 18.65 -4.75
N VAL A 455 -10.46 17.45 -5.25
CA VAL A 455 -11.28 16.75 -6.25
C VAL A 455 -12.63 16.33 -5.66
N VAL A 456 -12.63 15.72 -4.47
CA VAL A 456 -13.85 15.18 -3.84
C VAL A 456 -14.82 16.30 -3.47
N PHE A 457 -14.35 17.35 -2.78
CA PHE A 457 -15.23 18.44 -2.35
C PHE A 457 -15.66 19.34 -3.51
N THR A 458 -14.85 19.47 -4.56
CA THR A 458 -15.31 20.10 -5.81
C THR A 458 -16.43 19.30 -6.45
N THR A 459 -16.37 17.96 -6.44
CA THR A 459 -17.43 17.11 -6.99
C THR A 459 -18.71 17.15 -6.13
N LEU A 460 -18.59 17.17 -4.80
CA LEU A 460 -19.73 17.35 -3.89
C LEU A 460 -20.49 18.66 -4.18
N ALA A 461 -19.78 19.72 -4.57
CA ALA A 461 -20.39 21.01 -4.83
C ALA A 461 -21.18 21.07 -6.15
N LYS A 462 -21.03 20.08 -7.04
CA LYS A 462 -21.66 20.08 -8.37
C LYS A 462 -23.09 19.57 -8.36
N GLN A 463 -23.55 18.86 -7.33
CA GLN A 463 -24.85 18.20 -7.30
C GLN A 463 -25.49 18.23 -5.90
N PRO A 464 -26.82 18.10 -5.77
CA PRO A 464 -27.47 17.88 -4.49
C PRO A 464 -26.98 16.60 -3.80
N LEU A 465 -26.88 16.63 -2.46
CA LEU A 465 -26.34 15.51 -1.68
C LEU A 465 -27.35 14.37 -1.47
N LEU A 466 -28.65 14.66 -1.57
CA LEU A 466 -29.69 13.66 -1.44
C LEU A 466 -30.15 13.25 -2.84
N PRO A 467 -30.01 11.96 -3.24
CA PRO A 467 -30.59 11.48 -4.48
C PRO A 467 -32.13 11.47 -4.37
N LYS A 468 -32.82 11.79 -5.46
CA LYS A 468 -34.29 11.94 -5.47
C LYS A 468 -35.01 10.73 -6.06
N GLY A 469 -34.46 10.14 -7.12
CA GLY A 469 -35.14 9.11 -7.91
C GLY A 469 -34.86 7.68 -7.48
N ASN A 470 -34.08 7.46 -6.43
CA ASN A 470 -33.74 6.11 -5.96
C ASN A 470 -34.97 5.44 -5.29
N PRO A 471 -35.41 4.25 -5.74
CA PRO A 471 -36.57 3.56 -5.16
C PRO A 471 -36.49 3.27 -3.65
N LEU A 472 -35.27 3.13 -3.11
CA LEU A 472 -35.01 2.78 -1.70
C LEU A 472 -34.72 4.03 -0.84
N ILE A 473 -34.91 5.24 -1.36
CA ILE A 473 -34.55 6.46 -0.64
C ILE A 473 -35.45 6.70 0.59
N GLU A 474 -36.73 6.35 0.51
CA GLU A 474 -37.68 6.62 1.60
C GLU A 474 -37.42 5.76 2.83
N GLU A 475 -37.10 4.48 2.67
CA GLU A 475 -36.68 3.63 3.78
C GLU A 475 -35.34 4.08 4.37
N SER A 476 -34.39 4.51 3.50
CA SER A 476 -33.08 5.03 3.92
C SER A 476 -33.19 6.26 4.82
N LYS A 477 -34.12 7.18 4.51
CA LYS A 477 -34.37 8.37 5.34
C LYS A 477 -34.87 8.05 6.74
N HIS A 478 -35.62 6.96 6.89
CA HIS A 478 -36.23 6.53 8.15
C HIS A 478 -35.43 5.41 8.83
N PHE A 479 -34.24 5.06 8.29
CA PHE A 479 -33.41 3.99 8.79
C PHE A 479 -32.97 4.23 10.24
N HIS A 480 -33.15 3.22 11.07
CA HIS A 480 -32.72 3.19 12.46
C HIS A 480 -32.30 1.78 12.86
N TYR A 481 -31.33 1.69 13.77
CA TYR A 481 -30.80 0.45 14.34
C TYR A 481 -30.42 0.68 15.80
#